data_AF-A0A3D1UW49-F1
#
_entry.id   AF-A0A3D1UW49-F1
#
_cell.length_a   1.000
_cell.length_b   1.000
_cell.length_c   1.000
_cell.angle_alpha   90.00
_cell.angle_beta   90.00
_cell.angle_gamma   90.00
#
_symmetry.space_group_name_H-M   'P 1'
#
loop_
_entity.id
_entity.type
_entity.pdbx_description
1 polymer ?
#
loop_
_entity_poly.entity_id
_entity_poly.type
_entity_poly.pdbx_seq_one_letter_code
_entity_poly.pdbx_strand_id
1 'polypeptide(L)' 'MQFYNVKKRSKVDVPEAKCTKVVYERKTSKGIQKRYAVRAKDDDGTNLTKFVAKEDYEKLKCKAGKA' A
#
# COMPACT_ATOMS: atom_id res chain seq x y z
N MET A 1 -7.02 1.80 8.49
CA MET A 1 -5.65 1.96 7.97
C MET A 1 -5.56 3.32 7.29
N GLN A 2 -4.67 4.19 7.76
CA GLN A 2 -4.69 5.59 7.38
C GLN A 2 -3.81 5.87 6.14
N PHE A 3 -4.42 6.46 5.12
CA PHE A 3 -3.81 6.92 3.88
C PHE A 3 -3.96 8.43 3.76
N TYR A 4 -3.04 9.08 3.04
CA TYR A 4 -3.21 10.49 2.68
C TYR A 4 -3.75 10.58 1.25
N ASN A 5 -4.98 11.05 1.09
CA ASN A 5 -5.55 11.31 -0.22
C ASN A 5 -5.14 12.72 -0.67
N VAL A 6 -4.25 12.80 -1.65
CA VAL A 6 -3.73 14.08 -2.17
C VAL A 6 -4.83 14.91 -2.86
N LYS A 7 -5.84 14.28 -3.46
CA LYS A 7 -6.96 14.99 -4.09
C LYS A 7 -7.84 15.69 -3.06
N LYS A 8 -8.11 15.02 -1.93
CA LYS A 8 -8.84 15.60 -0.80
C LYS A 8 -7.97 16.44 0.13
N ARG A 9 -6.65 16.33 -0.02
CA ARG A 9 -5.63 16.89 0.89
C ARG A 9 -5.91 16.51 2.35
N SER A 10 -6.40 15.29 2.56
CA SER A 10 -6.84 14.82 3.88
C SER A 10 -6.41 13.37 4.10
N LYS A 11 -6.35 13.00 5.38
CA LYS A 11 -6.15 11.62 5.79
C LYS A 11 -7.49 10.90 5.72
N VAL A 12 -7.49 9.73 5.11
CA VAL A 12 -8.66 8.85 5.00
C VAL A 12 -8.33 7.51 5.63
N ASP A 13 -9.29 6.99 6.38
CA ASP A 13 -9.17 5.71 7.06
C ASP A 13 -9.89 4.63 6.25
N VAL A 14 -9.09 3.74 5.66
CA VAL A 14 -9.61 2.62 4.87
C VAL A 14 -9.62 1.35 5.73
N PRO A 15 -10.72 0.58 5.78
CA PRO A 15 -10.76 -0.70 6.45
C PRO A 15 -9.73 -1.68 5.88
N GLU A 16 -9.10 -2.49 6.72
CA GLU A 16 -8.11 -3.48 6.27
C GLU A 16 -8.67 -4.48 5.26
N ALA A 17 -9.97 -4.78 5.34
CA ALA A 17 -10.68 -5.63 4.39
C ALA A 17 -10.74 -5.07 2.95
N LYS A 18 -10.66 -3.74 2.81
CA LYS A 18 -10.59 -3.02 1.53
C LYS A 18 -9.15 -2.67 1.11
N CYS A 19 -8.16 -3.08 1.91
CA CYS A 19 -6.76 -2.87 1.62
C CYS A 19 -6.15 -4.11 0.99
N THR A 20 -5.19 -3.88 0.10
CA THR A 20 -4.49 -4.91 -0.67
C THR A 20 -2.99 -4.72 -0.51
N LYS A 21 -2.31 -5.73 0.01
CA LYS A 21 -0.86 -5.74 0.15
C LYS A 21 -0.19 -6.06 -1.18
N VAL A 22 0.89 -5.36 -1.52
CA VAL A 22 1.64 -5.52 -2.76
C VAL A 22 3.14 -5.41 -2.48
N VAL A 23 3.95 -6.25 -3.13
CA VAL A 23 5.41 -6.16 -3.10
C VAL A 23 5.91 -5.78 -4.48
N TYR A 24 6.60 -4.66 -4.58
CA TYR A 24 7.25 -4.23 -5.81
C TYR A 24 8.70 -4.69 -5.81
N GLU A 25 9.05 -5.52 -6.76
CA GLU A 25 10.44 -5.96 -6.98
C GLU A 25 11.02 -5.22 -8.18
N ARG A 26 12.12 -4.49 -7.95
CA ARG A 26 12.85 -3.80 -9.01
C ARG A 26 14.28 -4.31 -9.07
N LYS A 27 14.67 -4.82 -10.25
CA LYS A 27 16.07 -5.13 -10.54
C LYS A 27 16.86 -3.84 -10.73
N THR A 28 17.98 -3.72 -10.06
CA THR A 28 18.94 -2.60 -10.18
C THR A 28 20.32 -3.18 -10.48
N SER A 29 21.25 -2.34 -10.93
CA SER A 29 22.65 -2.74 -11.19
C SER A 29 23.37 -3.30 -9.96
N LYS A 30 22.88 -3.00 -8.74
CA LYS A 30 23.43 -3.45 -7.46
C LYS A 30 22.67 -4.63 -6.83
N GLY A 31 21.61 -5.13 -7.48
CA GLY A 31 20.78 -6.23 -6.95
C GLY A 31 19.27 -5.96 -7.03
N ILE A 32 18.49 -6.79 -6.32
CA ILE A 32 17.02 -6.71 -6.31
C ILE A 32 16.56 -5.85 -5.13
N GLN A 33 15.86 -4.75 -5.43
CA GLN A 33 15.20 -3.93 -4.41
C GLN A 33 13.74 -4.37 -4.25
N LYS A 34 13.35 -4.77 -3.04
CA LYS A 34 11.94 -5.04 -2.68
C LYS A 34 11.36 -3.83 -1.95
N ARG A 35 10.20 -3.35 -2.39
CA ARG A 35 9.43 -2.30 -1.71
C ARG A 35 8.06 -2.85 -1.33
N TYR A 36 7.77 -2.81 -0.04
CA TYR A 36 6.51 -3.26 0.51
C TYR A 36 5.51 -2.10 0.52
N ALA A 37 4.32 -2.35 -0.03
CA ALA A 37 3.29 -1.34 -0.17
C ALA A 37 1.91 -1.92 0.13
N VAL A 38 1.00 -1.04 0.49
CA VAL A 38 -0.41 -1.35 0.67
C VAL A 38 -1.20 -0.39 -0.19
N ARG A 39 -2.15 -0.94 -0.95
CA ARG A 39 -3.02 -0.23 -1.85
C ARG A 39 -4.44 -0.27 -1.32
N ALA A 40 -5.17 0.79 -1.58
CA ALA A 40 -6.58 0.92 -1.26
C ALA A 40 -7.25 1.76 -2.34
N LYS A 41 -8.58 1.72 -2.38
CA LYS A 41 -9.38 2.62 -3.19
C LYS A 41 -10.26 3.43 -2.25
N ASP A 42 -10.14 4.75 -2.32
CA ASP A 42 -11.01 5.67 -1.59
C ASP A 42 -12.41 5.69 -2.22
N ASP A 43 -13.40 6.23 -1.50
CA ASP A 43 -14.80 6.23 -1.94
C ASP A 43 -15.00 7.02 -3.25
N ASP A 44 -14.21 8.07 -3.48
CA ASP A 44 -14.19 8.84 -4.74
C ASP A 44 -13.41 8.16 -5.88
N GLY A 45 -13.09 6.88 -5.71
CA GLY A 45 -12.36 6.07 -6.66
C GLY A 45 -10.87 6.37 -6.77
N THR A 46 -10.32 7.19 -5.87
CA THR A 46 -8.89 7.51 -5.86
C THR A 46 -8.08 6.31 -5.41
N ASN A 47 -7.09 5.90 -6.20
CA ASN A 47 -6.16 4.85 -5.82
C ASN A 47 -5.16 5.39 -4.80
N LEU A 48 -5.16 4.79 -3.61
CA LEU A 48 -4.27 5.13 -2.51
C LEU A 48 -3.16 4.09 -2.45
N THR A 49 -1.94 4.54 -2.23
CA THR A 49 -0.79 3.64 -2.01
C THR A 49 0.02 4.18 -0.84
N LYS A 50 0.37 3.30 0.09
CA LYS A 50 1.23 3.62 1.24
C LYS A 50 2.37 2.60 1.28
N PHE A 51 3.60 3.10 1.25
CA PHE A 51 4.77 2.27 1.47
C PHE A 51 4.95 2.05 2.97
N VAL A 52 5.26 0.82 3.35
CA VAL A 52 5.42 0.39 4.74
C VAL A 52 6.70 -0.43 4.88
N ALA A 53 7.22 -0.53 6.09
CA ALA A 53 8.32 -1.44 6.37
C ALA A 53 7.86 -2.89 6.20
N LYS A 54 8.82 -3.81 6.01
CA LYS A 54 8.55 -5.24 5.88
C LYS A 54 7.80 -5.79 7.11
N GLU A 55 8.19 -5.35 8.30
CA GLU A 55 7.60 -5.79 9.57
C GLU A 55 6.11 -5.42 9.67
N ASP A 56 5.77 -4.17 9.32
CA ASP A 56 4.38 -3.72 9.29
C ASP A 56 3.59 -4.42 8.19
N TYR A 57 4.21 -4.63 7.04
CA TYR A 57 3.62 -5.37 5.93
C TYR A 57 3.21 -6.78 6.34
N GLU A 58 4.04 -7.49 7.10
CA GLU A 58 3.75 -8.85 7.56
C GLU A 58 2.65 -8.87 8.62
N LYS A 59 2.63 -7.90 9.54
CA LYS A 59 1.62 -7.78 10.61
C LYS A 59 0.21 -7.43 10.13
N LEU A 60 0.08 -6.74 9.00
CA LEU A 60 -1.23 -6.34 8.45
C LEU A 60 -2.08 -7.58 8.10
N LYS A 61 -3.41 -7.51 8.16
CA LYS A 61 -4.29 -8.62 7.72
C LYS A 61 -4.94 -8.38 6.35
N CYS A 62 -4.48 -7.37 5.64
CA CYS A 62 -4.96 -7.00 4.30
C CYS A 62 -4.72 -8.11 3.26
N LYS A 63 -5.58 -8.18 2.24
CA LYS A 63 -5.51 -9.22 1.20
C LYS A 63 -4.21 -9.11 0.41
N ALA A 64 -3.55 -10.22 0.09
CA ALA A 64 -2.40 -10.20 -0.82
C ALA A 64 -2.87 -9.96 -2.26
N GLY A 65 -2.39 -8.89 -2.90
CA GLY A 65 -2.63 -8.59 -4.30
C GLY A 65 -1.36 -8.74 -5.13
N LYS A 66 -1.55 -8.84 -6.44
CA LYS A 66 -0.45 -8.81 -7.40
C LYS A 66 -0.01 -7.36 -7.65
N ALA A 67 1.31 -7.18 -7.77
CA ALA A 67 1.95 -5.93 -8.15
C ALA A 67 1.72 -5.60 -9.62
#